data_AF-A0A1Y2E3T1-F1
#
_entry.id   AF-A0A1Y2E3T1-F1
#
_cell.length_a   1.000
_cell.length_b   1.000
_cell.length_c   1.000
_cell.angle_alpha   90.00
_cell.angle_beta   90.00
_cell.angle_gamma   90.00
#
_symmetry.space_group_name_H-M   'P 1'
#
loop_
_entity.id
_entity.type
_entity.pdbx_description
1 polymer ?
#
loop_
_entity_poly.entity_id
_entity_poly.type
_entity_poly.pdbx_seq_one_letter_code
_entity_poly.pdbx_strand_id
1 'polypeptide(L)'
;MRYDDWDVLLFPKGSKVPLKEFKTNCHVVNDIEFVHTSGSYGLPTMTCFMPGLPTGTPFNISLHSWKAPEVSQYTKNYSEHDELVKFEARVFIDGRLAATASFHQGGVWPQLLCQSFDFTKNGELQDLKFPAFRDEVLRQSYWNPADDLGRIKIVISEGFPRDSLSVPMERVKNIVAFSFQHAPIEILESSGIAWPNPAMWRRGPF
;
A
#
# COMPACT_ATOMS: atom_id res chain seq x y z
N MET A 1 5.58 -6.52 2.67
CA MET A 1 6.05 -5.48 3.62
C MET A 1 5.20 -5.57 4.86
N ARG A 2 5.81 -5.65 6.05
CA ARG A 2 5.11 -5.80 7.33
C ARG A 2 5.28 -4.57 8.23
N TYR A 3 4.20 -4.17 8.89
CA TYR A 3 4.17 -3.17 9.95
C TYR A 3 3.23 -3.67 11.06
N ASP A 4 3.77 -3.90 12.26
CA ASP A 4 3.02 -4.54 13.35
C ASP A 4 2.40 -5.87 12.87
N ASP A 5 1.11 -6.10 13.12
CA ASP A 5 0.38 -7.27 12.64
C ASP A 5 -0.10 -7.16 11.17
N TRP A 6 0.13 -6.04 10.48
CA TRP A 6 -0.25 -5.85 9.08
C TRP A 6 0.87 -6.30 8.12
N ASP A 7 0.52 -7.05 7.07
CA ASP A 7 1.46 -7.41 6.00
C ASP A 7 0.79 -7.32 4.63
N VAL A 8 1.48 -6.71 3.68
CA VAL A 8 1.02 -6.48 2.32
C VAL A 8 2.00 -7.08 1.35
N LEU A 9 1.50 -7.96 0.48
CA LEU A 9 2.28 -8.65 -0.55
C LEU A 9 1.63 -8.40 -1.92
N LEU A 10 2.44 -8.10 -2.94
CA LEU A 10 1.98 -7.94 -4.32
C LEU A 10 2.37 -9.16 -5.15
N PHE A 11 1.47 -9.63 -6.00
CA PHE A 11 1.67 -10.79 -6.87
C PHE A 11 1.30 -10.44 -8.30
N PRO A 12 2.10 -10.82 -9.32
CA PRO A 12 1.58 -10.92 -10.68
C PRO A 12 0.34 -11.82 -10.70
N LYS A 13 -0.69 -11.48 -11.47
CA LYS A 13 -1.92 -12.28 -11.51
C LYS A 13 -1.60 -13.72 -11.94
N GLY A 14 -2.09 -14.69 -11.18
CA GLY A 14 -1.83 -16.12 -11.40
C GLY A 14 -0.51 -16.64 -10.82
N SER A 15 0.37 -15.76 -10.31
CA SER A 15 1.58 -16.17 -9.61
C SER A 15 1.29 -16.60 -8.18
N LYS A 16 2.03 -17.61 -7.70
CA LYS A 16 2.08 -17.99 -6.27
C LYS A 16 3.26 -17.35 -5.53
N VAL A 17 4.10 -16.62 -6.24
CA VAL A 17 5.31 -15.99 -5.71
C VAL A 17 5.11 -14.48 -5.67
N PRO A 18 5.27 -13.84 -4.50
CA PRO A 18 5.15 -12.39 -4.39
C PRO A 18 6.34 -11.70 -5.09
N LEU A 19 6.12 -10.45 -5.49
CA LEU A 19 7.19 -9.57 -5.96
C LEU A 19 8.21 -9.37 -4.84
N LYS A 20 9.49 -9.37 -5.20
CA LYS A 20 10.58 -9.12 -4.26
C LYS A 20 10.54 -7.66 -3.80
N GLU A 21 10.88 -7.46 -2.54
CA GLU A 21 10.97 -6.15 -1.90
C GLU A 21 12.43 -5.87 -1.55
N PHE A 22 12.88 -4.65 -1.83
CA PHE A 22 14.24 -4.20 -1.62
C PHE A 22 14.26 -2.90 -0.82
N LYS A 23 15.28 -2.73 0.03
CA LYS A 23 15.46 -1.54 0.88
C LYS A 23 14.18 -1.14 1.64
N THR A 24 13.49 -2.11 2.22
CA THR A 24 12.32 -1.86 3.04
C THR A 24 12.69 -0.99 4.24
N ASN A 25 11.95 0.10 4.46
CA ASN A 25 12.16 1.03 5.56
C ASN A 25 10.81 1.64 6.01
N CYS A 26 10.77 2.26 7.19
CA CYS A 26 9.60 2.93 7.72
C CYS A 26 9.90 4.41 7.95
N HIS A 27 9.02 5.28 7.47
CA HIS A 27 9.09 6.73 7.66
C HIS A 27 7.78 7.24 8.24
N VAL A 28 7.83 8.39 8.90
CA VAL A 28 6.63 9.11 9.31
C VAL A 28 6.37 10.20 8.28
N VAL A 29 5.21 10.16 7.62
CA VAL A 29 4.79 11.09 6.57
C VAL A 29 3.62 11.94 7.09
N ASN A 30 3.50 13.19 6.67
CA ASN A 30 2.36 14.01 7.06
C ASN A 30 1.04 13.40 6.57
N ASP A 31 0.07 13.24 7.48
CA ASP A 31 -1.25 12.69 7.16
C ASP A 31 -2.21 13.81 6.77
N ILE A 32 -2.28 14.08 5.46
CA ILE A 32 -3.06 15.20 4.92
C ILE A 32 -4.57 15.08 5.17
N GLU A 33 -5.09 13.88 5.41
CA GLU A 33 -6.52 13.65 5.69
C GLU A 33 -6.87 13.99 7.15
N PHE A 34 -5.88 13.93 8.03
CA PHE A 34 -6.03 14.01 9.48
C PHE A 34 -5.10 15.08 10.10
N VAL A 35 -4.80 16.15 9.36
CA VAL A 35 -3.92 17.25 9.81
C VAL A 35 -4.48 17.96 11.05
N HIS A 36 -5.81 18.01 11.17
CA HIS A 36 -6.51 18.75 12.22
C HIS A 36 -7.00 17.89 13.38
N THR A 37 -6.81 16.56 13.33
CA THR A 37 -7.10 15.71 14.48
C THR A 37 -5.98 15.83 15.50
N SER A 38 -6.34 16.26 16.71
CA SER A 38 -5.41 16.51 17.80
C SER A 38 -4.57 15.27 18.11
N GLY A 39 -3.25 15.36 17.90
CA GLY A 39 -2.29 14.30 18.23
C GLY A 39 -1.75 13.48 17.04
N SER A 40 -2.05 13.84 15.78
CA SER A 40 -1.43 13.18 14.63
C SER A 40 0.06 13.54 14.53
N TYR A 41 0.93 12.60 14.90
CA TYR A 41 2.39 12.70 14.68
C TYR A 41 2.79 12.41 13.22
N GLY A 42 1.82 12.19 12.33
CA GLY A 42 1.99 11.68 10.97
C GLY A 42 1.61 10.21 10.83
N LEU A 43 1.54 9.75 9.58
CA LEU A 43 1.21 8.40 9.16
C LEU A 43 2.49 7.56 8.99
N PRO A 44 2.67 6.48 9.76
CA PRO A 44 3.68 5.47 9.48
C PRO A 44 3.54 4.96 8.04
N THR A 45 4.61 5.08 7.26
CA THR A 45 4.67 4.73 5.85
C THR A 45 5.83 3.78 5.62
N MET A 46 5.49 2.51 5.41
CA MET A 46 6.43 1.50 4.94
C MET A 46 6.74 1.76 3.48
N THR A 47 8.03 1.77 3.12
CA THR A 47 8.49 2.00 1.76
C THR A 47 9.42 0.90 1.33
N CYS A 48 9.30 0.41 0.10
CA CYS A 48 10.29 -0.46 -0.52
C CYS A 48 10.42 -0.15 -2.01
N PHE A 49 11.47 -0.70 -2.61
CA PHE A 49 11.57 -0.82 -4.06
C PHE A 49 11.20 -2.23 -4.49
N MET A 50 10.55 -2.37 -5.65
CA MET A 50 10.21 -3.68 -6.21
C MET A 50 10.41 -3.71 -7.73
N PRO A 51 10.65 -4.89 -8.33
CA PRO A 51 10.70 -5.02 -9.78
C PRO A 51 9.34 -4.63 -10.38
N GLY A 52 9.36 -3.79 -11.39
CA GLY A 52 8.18 -3.45 -12.17
C GLY A 52 7.71 -4.61 -13.03
N LEU A 53 6.41 -4.65 -13.31
CA LEU A 53 5.84 -5.48 -14.38
C LEU A 53 5.62 -4.61 -15.63
N PRO A 54 5.46 -5.22 -16.83
CA PRO A 54 5.04 -4.49 -18.01
C PRO A 54 3.74 -3.72 -17.76
N THR A 55 3.63 -2.51 -18.31
CA THR A 55 2.45 -1.66 -18.16
C THR A 55 1.18 -2.41 -18.51
N GLY A 56 0.15 -2.29 -17.67
CA GLY A 56 -1.13 -2.95 -17.92
C GLY A 56 -1.19 -4.41 -17.46
N THR A 57 -0.08 -5.00 -17.01
CA THR A 57 -0.07 -6.37 -16.49
C THR A 57 -0.96 -6.46 -15.25
N PRO A 58 -1.91 -7.40 -15.18
CA PRO A 58 -2.75 -7.55 -14.00
C PRO A 58 -1.95 -8.08 -12.81
N PHE A 59 -2.28 -7.58 -11.62
CA PHE A 59 -1.65 -7.99 -10.37
C PHE A 59 -2.68 -8.08 -9.23
N ASN A 60 -2.32 -8.81 -8.17
CA ASN A 60 -3.12 -8.97 -6.97
C ASN A 60 -2.36 -8.41 -5.77
N ILE A 61 -3.09 -7.89 -4.81
CA ILE A 61 -2.59 -7.50 -3.50
C ILE A 61 -3.17 -8.48 -2.48
N SER A 62 -2.30 -9.15 -1.72
CA SER A 62 -2.70 -9.95 -0.56
C SER A 62 -2.44 -9.13 0.69
N LEU A 63 -3.51 -8.72 1.36
CA LEU A 63 -3.46 -8.04 2.65
C LEU A 63 -3.68 -9.05 3.76
N HIS A 64 -2.82 -9.03 4.76
CA HIS A 64 -2.88 -9.88 5.93
C HIS A 64 -2.97 -9.03 7.19
N SER A 65 -3.73 -9.53 8.17
CA SER A 65 -3.53 -9.24 9.57
C SER A 65 -3.21 -10.54 10.30
N TRP A 66 -2.07 -10.59 11.00
CA TRP A 66 -1.60 -11.80 11.68
C TRP A 66 -2.32 -12.05 13.01
N LYS A 67 -2.99 -11.02 13.54
CA LYS A 67 -3.95 -11.09 14.64
C LYS A 67 -5.23 -10.37 14.25
N ALA A 68 -6.28 -10.49 15.06
CA ALA A 68 -7.47 -9.66 14.91
C ALA A 68 -7.07 -8.17 15.05
N PRO A 69 -7.36 -7.31 14.06
CA PRO A 69 -7.03 -5.90 14.15
C PRO A 69 -7.64 -5.23 15.39
N GLU A 70 -6.82 -4.56 16.19
CA GLU A 70 -7.29 -3.84 17.38
C GLU A 70 -7.75 -2.42 17.03
N VAL A 71 -8.93 -2.01 17.53
CA VAL A 71 -9.38 -0.61 17.41
C VAL A 71 -8.46 0.27 18.26
N SER A 72 -7.94 1.34 17.69
CA SER A 72 -7.08 2.25 18.45
C SER A 72 -7.84 2.98 19.56
N GLN A 73 -7.11 3.36 20.62
CA GLN A 73 -7.68 4.16 21.72
C GLN A 73 -8.28 5.49 21.23
N TYR A 74 -7.73 6.07 20.16
CA TYR A 74 -8.27 7.28 19.56
C TYR A 74 -9.69 7.04 19.02
N THR A 75 -9.90 5.94 18.29
CA THR A 75 -11.21 5.58 17.74
C THR A 75 -12.19 5.13 18.82
N LYS A 76 -11.73 4.44 19.86
CA LYS A 76 -12.56 4.12 21.04
C LYS A 76 -13.05 5.36 21.79
N ASN A 77 -12.26 6.43 21.81
CA ASN A 77 -12.68 7.70 22.40
C ASN A 77 -13.62 8.51 21.48
N TYR A 78 -13.71 8.16 20.20
CA TYR A 78 -14.57 8.84 19.23
C TYR A 78 -16.04 8.41 19.35
N SER A 79 -16.31 7.17 19.75
CA SER A 79 -17.66 6.60 19.87
C SER A 79 -17.68 5.49 20.91
N GLU A 80 -18.79 5.34 21.63
CA GLU A 80 -19.02 4.22 22.55
C GLU A 80 -19.30 2.89 21.81
N HIS A 81 -19.48 2.92 20.49
CA HIS A 81 -19.81 1.77 19.66
C HIS A 81 -18.59 1.13 19.00
N ASP A 82 -17.59 0.71 19.77
CA ASP A 82 -16.36 0.13 19.24
C ASP A 82 -16.58 -1.17 18.44
N GLU A 83 -17.67 -1.89 18.70
CA GLU A 83 -18.12 -3.06 17.97
C GLU A 83 -18.47 -2.79 16.51
N LEU A 84 -18.80 -1.54 16.16
CA LEU A 84 -19.16 -1.14 14.80
C LEU A 84 -17.96 -0.75 13.95
N VAL A 85 -16.76 -0.69 14.54
CA VAL A 85 -15.56 -0.26 13.83
C VAL A 85 -15.23 -1.21 12.68
N LYS A 86 -14.96 -0.62 11.52
CA LYS A 86 -14.46 -1.28 10.33
C LYS A 86 -13.06 -0.79 10.02
N PHE A 87 -12.34 -1.63 9.31
CA PHE A 87 -11.07 -1.28 8.70
C PHE A 87 -11.26 -1.18 7.19
N GLU A 88 -10.50 -0.31 6.55
CA GLU A 88 -10.52 -0.10 5.12
C GLU A 88 -9.09 -0.09 4.57
N ALA A 89 -8.87 -0.84 3.49
CA ALA A 89 -7.68 -0.73 2.67
C ALA A 89 -8.02 0.02 1.39
N ARG A 90 -7.32 1.13 1.14
CA ARG A 90 -7.43 1.93 -0.08
C ARG A 90 -6.16 1.77 -0.90
N VAL A 91 -6.32 1.37 -2.16
CA VAL A 91 -5.22 1.19 -3.11
C VAL A 91 -5.12 2.42 -3.99
N PHE A 92 -3.95 3.04 -4.02
CA PHE A 92 -3.62 4.17 -4.85
C PHE A 92 -2.52 3.79 -5.84
N ILE A 93 -2.66 4.20 -7.09
CA ILE A 93 -1.65 4.02 -8.14
C ILE A 93 -1.35 5.40 -8.71
N ASP A 94 -0.09 5.84 -8.62
CA ASP A 94 0.31 7.21 -8.99
C ASP A 94 -0.56 8.29 -8.31
N GLY A 95 -0.94 8.05 -7.05
CA GLY A 95 -1.79 8.96 -6.25
C GLY A 95 -3.28 8.91 -6.56
N ARG A 96 -3.70 8.11 -7.54
CA ARG A 96 -5.13 7.94 -7.89
C ARG A 96 -5.70 6.73 -7.16
N LEU A 97 -6.83 6.91 -6.47
CA LEU A 97 -7.55 5.81 -5.85
C LEU A 97 -8.04 4.82 -6.93
N ALA A 98 -7.56 3.58 -6.85
CA ALA A 98 -7.80 2.53 -7.82
C ALA A 98 -8.76 1.45 -7.30
N ALA A 99 -8.75 1.18 -5.99
CA ALA A 99 -9.63 0.21 -5.34
C ALA A 99 -9.80 0.51 -3.85
N THR A 100 -10.87 -0.03 -3.25
CA THR A 100 -11.06 -0.08 -1.79
C THR A 100 -11.57 -1.45 -1.36
N ALA A 101 -11.26 -1.87 -0.15
CA ALA A 101 -11.83 -3.04 0.49
C ALA A 101 -12.07 -2.74 1.98
N SER A 102 -13.26 -3.07 2.48
CA SER A 102 -13.60 -2.94 3.89
C SER A 102 -13.67 -4.31 4.56
N PHE A 103 -13.20 -4.40 5.80
CA PHE A 103 -13.17 -5.63 6.57
C PHE A 103 -13.40 -5.35 8.06
N HIS A 104 -13.83 -6.39 8.77
CA HIS A 104 -14.14 -6.35 10.21
C HIS A 104 -13.02 -6.99 11.02
N GLN A 105 -13.01 -6.77 12.35
CA GLN A 105 -12.02 -7.36 13.26
C GLN A 105 -11.96 -8.89 13.20
N GLY A 106 -13.13 -9.53 13.13
CA GLY A 106 -13.27 -10.99 12.97
C GLY A 106 -13.20 -11.46 11.52
N GLY A 107 -12.69 -10.63 10.60
CA GLY A 107 -12.56 -10.97 9.19
C GLY A 107 -11.60 -12.15 8.95
N VAL A 108 -11.84 -12.88 7.85
CA VAL A 108 -10.94 -13.95 7.41
C VAL A 108 -9.70 -13.33 6.76
N TRP A 109 -8.53 -13.91 6.98
CA TRP A 109 -7.29 -13.47 6.36
C TRP A 109 -6.66 -14.61 5.54
N PRO A 110 -6.01 -14.31 4.41
CA PRO A 110 -5.80 -12.99 3.80
C PRO A 110 -7.01 -12.41 3.07
N GLN A 111 -7.02 -11.10 2.91
CA GLN A 111 -7.91 -10.37 2.01
C GLN A 111 -7.21 -10.17 0.67
N LEU A 112 -7.80 -10.66 -0.42
CA LEU A 112 -7.26 -10.54 -1.77
C LEU A 112 -7.93 -9.38 -2.50
N LEU A 113 -7.16 -8.36 -2.86
CA LEU A 113 -7.62 -7.23 -3.67
C LEU A 113 -7.08 -7.41 -5.09
N CYS A 114 -7.96 -7.64 -6.05
CA CYS A 114 -7.62 -7.87 -7.45
C CYS A 114 -8.38 -6.98 -8.44
N GLN A 115 -9.47 -6.34 -8.02
CA GLN A 115 -10.34 -5.54 -8.87
C GLN A 115 -10.13 -4.05 -8.64
N SER A 116 -10.23 -3.28 -9.72
CA SER A 116 -10.27 -1.82 -9.74
C SER A 116 -11.71 -1.32 -9.87
N PHE A 117 -11.92 -0.01 -9.80
CA PHE A 117 -13.23 0.61 -10.07
C PHE A 117 -13.63 0.68 -11.55
N ASP A 118 -12.71 0.36 -12.47
CA ASP A 118 -12.98 0.43 -13.90
C ASP A 118 -13.84 -0.76 -14.37
N PHE A 119 -14.67 -0.56 -15.38
CA PHE A 119 -15.52 -1.60 -15.96
C PHE A 119 -15.02 -2.04 -17.34
N THR A 120 -15.17 -3.32 -17.65
CA THR A 120 -15.01 -3.86 -19.00
C THR A 120 -16.19 -3.44 -19.88
N LYS A 121 -16.07 -3.64 -21.20
CA LYS A 121 -17.18 -3.43 -22.14
C LYS A 121 -18.42 -4.27 -21.82
N ASN A 122 -18.24 -5.35 -21.05
CA ASN A 122 -19.30 -6.27 -20.66
C ASN A 122 -19.92 -5.92 -19.29
N GLY A 123 -19.47 -4.83 -18.64
CA GLY A 123 -19.97 -4.40 -17.33
C GLY A 123 -19.35 -5.11 -16.13
N GLU A 124 -18.27 -5.88 -16.32
CA GLU A 124 -17.53 -6.52 -15.22
C GLU A 124 -16.41 -5.60 -14.70
N LEU A 125 -16.08 -5.66 -13.42
CA LEU A 125 -14.94 -4.92 -12.87
C LEU A 125 -13.63 -5.41 -13.50
N GLN A 126 -12.76 -4.46 -13.88
CA GLN A 126 -11.44 -4.75 -14.40
C GLN A 126 -10.47 -5.09 -13.27
N ASP A 127 -9.48 -5.93 -13.58
CA ASP A 127 -8.36 -6.17 -12.68
C ASP A 127 -7.56 -4.90 -12.39
N LEU A 128 -6.91 -4.87 -11.23
CA LEU A 128 -5.81 -3.95 -10.95
C LEU A 128 -4.68 -4.18 -11.95
N LYS A 129 -4.19 -3.09 -12.54
CA LYS A 129 -3.16 -3.12 -13.59
C LYS A 129 -1.92 -2.36 -13.17
N PHE A 130 -0.76 -2.91 -13.50
CA PHE A 130 0.51 -2.31 -13.16
C PHE A 130 0.71 -0.98 -13.92
N PRO A 131 1.11 0.10 -13.24
CA PRO A 131 1.38 1.39 -13.87
C PRO A 131 2.60 1.34 -14.79
N ALA A 132 2.70 2.30 -15.69
CA ALA A 132 3.90 2.48 -16.51
C ALA A 132 5.06 2.96 -15.65
N PHE A 133 6.27 2.47 -15.95
CA PHE A 133 7.47 3.05 -15.34
C PHE A 133 7.67 4.49 -15.81
N ARG A 134 7.96 5.37 -14.86
CA ARG A 134 8.17 6.80 -15.06
C ARG A 134 9.64 7.12 -14.87
N ASP A 135 10.37 7.34 -15.95
CA ASP A 135 11.81 7.60 -15.89
C ASP A 135 12.13 8.94 -15.21
N GLU A 136 11.14 9.85 -15.11
CA GLU A 136 11.29 11.11 -14.39
C GLU A 136 11.60 10.90 -12.90
N VAL A 137 11.17 9.78 -12.33
CA VAL A 137 11.47 9.40 -10.94
C VAL A 137 12.98 9.21 -10.73
N LEU A 138 13.73 8.81 -11.76
CA LEU A 138 15.19 8.68 -11.70
C LEU A 138 15.91 10.04 -11.76
N ARG A 139 15.23 11.07 -12.26
CA ARG A 139 15.78 12.42 -12.43
C ARG A 139 15.53 13.33 -11.23
N GLN A 140 14.76 12.86 -10.25
CA GLN A 140 14.47 13.59 -9.03
C GLN A 140 15.76 13.87 -8.25
N SER A 141 15.91 15.11 -7.78
CA SER A 141 17.11 15.52 -7.02
C SER A 141 17.14 14.94 -5.60
N TYR A 142 16.00 14.52 -5.07
CA TYR A 142 15.88 13.85 -3.78
C TYR A 142 14.72 12.85 -3.81
N TRP A 143 14.81 11.85 -2.94
CA TRP A 143 13.77 10.86 -2.73
C TRP A 143 12.91 11.25 -1.52
N ASN A 144 11.59 11.15 -1.61
CA ASN A 144 10.66 11.49 -0.54
C ASN A 144 9.66 10.37 -0.26
N PRO A 145 9.52 9.88 0.99
CA PRO A 145 8.54 8.84 1.32
C PRO A 145 7.09 9.27 1.11
N ALA A 146 6.80 10.58 1.06
CA ALA A 146 5.45 11.09 0.85
C ALA A 146 4.98 10.99 -0.61
N ASP A 147 5.89 10.94 -1.58
CA ASP A 147 5.54 10.99 -3.00
C ASP A 147 4.58 9.87 -3.41
N ASP A 148 3.79 10.16 -4.43
CA ASP A 148 2.79 9.23 -5.01
C ASP A 148 3.18 8.71 -6.40
N LEU A 149 3.97 9.48 -7.15
CA LEU A 149 4.31 9.18 -8.53
C LEU A 149 5.24 7.95 -8.63
N GLY A 150 4.92 7.02 -9.54
CA GLY A 150 5.68 5.78 -9.74
C GLY A 150 5.50 4.78 -8.61
N ARG A 151 4.39 4.88 -7.86
CA ARG A 151 4.14 4.08 -6.66
C ARG A 151 2.76 3.45 -6.65
N ILE A 152 2.71 2.25 -6.10
CA ILE A 152 1.49 1.59 -5.67
C ILE A 152 1.44 1.73 -4.15
N LYS A 153 0.46 2.45 -3.62
CA LYS A 153 0.33 2.76 -2.19
C LYS A 153 -0.95 2.13 -1.64
N ILE A 154 -0.86 1.41 -0.53
CA ILE A 154 -2.01 0.85 0.18
C ILE A 154 -2.10 1.56 1.53
N VAL A 155 -3.20 2.26 1.79
CA VAL A 155 -3.46 2.93 3.06
C VAL A 155 -4.50 2.12 3.83
N ILE A 156 -4.17 1.74 5.06
CA ILE A 156 -5.09 1.05 5.97
C ILE A 156 -5.64 2.08 6.95
N SER A 157 -6.96 2.14 7.07
CA SER A 157 -7.69 3.09 7.91
C SER A 157 -8.65 2.34 8.83
N GLU A 158 -9.03 2.95 9.94
CA GLU A 158 -10.15 2.52 10.79
C GLU A 158 -11.21 3.63 10.89
N GLY A 159 -12.42 3.23 11.25
CA GLY A 159 -13.56 4.14 11.34
C GLY A 159 -14.90 3.42 11.34
N PHE A 160 -15.97 4.15 11.07
CA PHE A 160 -17.34 3.67 11.23
C PHE A 160 -18.06 3.55 9.88
N PRO A 161 -18.93 2.55 9.70
CA PRO A 161 -19.75 2.46 8.50
C PRO A 161 -20.67 3.66 8.38
N ARG A 162 -20.92 4.10 7.15
CA ARG A 162 -21.91 5.12 6.82
C ARG A 162 -22.99 4.56 5.92
N ASP A 163 -24.19 5.08 6.06
CA ASP A 163 -25.29 4.82 5.13
C ASP A 163 -25.16 5.74 3.90
N SER A 164 -24.08 5.55 3.16
CA SER A 164 -23.79 6.31 1.94
C SER A 164 -23.09 5.41 0.93
N LEU A 165 -23.66 5.30 -0.27
CA LEU A 165 -23.07 4.52 -1.35
C LEU A 165 -21.79 5.15 -1.91
N SER A 166 -21.64 6.48 -1.80
CA SER A 166 -20.47 7.21 -2.30
C SER A 166 -19.37 7.35 -1.24
N VAL A 167 -19.74 7.39 0.04
CA VAL A 167 -18.81 7.50 1.17
C VAL A 167 -19.20 6.45 2.23
N PRO A 168 -18.90 5.17 1.99
CA PRO A 168 -19.42 4.05 2.80
C PRO A 168 -18.80 3.97 4.20
N MET A 169 -17.81 4.81 4.50
CA MET A 169 -17.09 4.80 5.76
C MET A 169 -16.69 6.22 6.19
N GLU A 170 -16.94 6.52 7.45
CA GLU A 170 -16.35 7.63 8.17
C GLU A 170 -14.99 7.21 8.73
N ARG A 171 -13.92 7.54 8.02
CA ARG A 171 -12.57 7.27 8.50
C ARG A 171 -12.28 8.18 9.70
N VAL A 172 -11.76 7.57 10.76
CA VAL A 172 -11.38 8.26 11.99
C VAL A 172 -9.86 8.44 12.03
N LYS A 173 -9.12 7.47 11.48
CA LYS A 173 -7.66 7.48 11.48
C LYS A 173 -7.09 6.61 10.35
N ASN A 174 -6.02 7.06 9.73
CA ASN A 174 -5.12 6.18 8.96
C ASN A 174 -4.12 5.50 9.90
N ILE A 175 -4.01 4.19 9.81
CA ILE A 175 -3.17 3.35 10.69
C ILE A 175 -1.75 3.28 10.14
N VAL A 176 -1.62 2.91 8.86
CA VAL A 176 -0.35 2.71 8.17
C VAL A 176 -0.53 2.82 6.66
N ALA A 177 0.50 3.29 5.96
CA ALA A 177 0.62 3.20 4.51
C ALA A 177 1.74 2.24 4.10
N PHE A 178 1.53 1.49 3.02
CA PHE A 178 2.52 0.65 2.35
C PHE A 178 2.75 1.17 0.95
N SER A 179 3.92 1.74 0.69
CA SER A 179 4.28 2.40 -0.57
C SER A 179 5.35 1.62 -1.32
N PHE A 180 4.96 1.00 -2.43
CA PHE A 180 5.82 0.21 -3.29
C PHE A 180 6.27 1.04 -4.48
N GLN A 181 7.55 1.40 -4.53
CA GLN A 181 8.14 2.09 -5.68
C GLN A 181 8.66 1.06 -6.68
N HIS A 182 8.13 1.08 -7.90
CA HIS A 182 8.52 0.12 -8.92
C HIS A 182 9.52 0.71 -9.92
N ALA A 183 10.43 -0.13 -10.41
CA ALA A 183 11.31 0.19 -11.52
C ALA A 183 11.73 -1.10 -12.25
N PRO A 184 12.17 -1.01 -13.52
CA PRO A 184 12.81 -2.13 -14.21
C PRO A 184 13.93 -2.73 -13.36
N ILE A 185 14.02 -4.06 -13.33
CA ILE A 185 14.96 -4.77 -12.45
C ILE A 185 16.41 -4.38 -12.73
N GLU A 186 16.75 -4.16 -14.00
CA GLU A 186 18.08 -3.76 -14.45
C GLU A 186 18.49 -2.40 -13.87
N ILE A 187 17.53 -1.48 -13.71
CA ILE A 187 17.74 -0.17 -13.08
C ILE A 187 17.97 -0.34 -11.58
N LEU A 188 17.19 -1.19 -10.91
CA LEU A 188 17.35 -1.46 -9.49
C LEU A 188 18.70 -2.14 -9.18
N GLU A 189 19.12 -3.10 -10.00
CA GLU A 189 20.38 -3.82 -9.84
C GLU A 189 21.60 -2.92 -10.10
N SER A 190 21.58 -2.15 -11.20
CA SER A 190 22.64 -1.19 -11.53
C SER A 190 22.76 -0.04 -10.51
N SER A 191 21.65 0.33 -9.87
CA SER A 191 21.61 1.32 -8.78
C SER A 191 21.98 0.74 -7.40
N GLY A 192 22.33 -0.55 -7.31
CA GLY A 192 22.65 -1.21 -6.05
C GLY A 192 21.48 -1.31 -5.07
N ILE A 193 20.24 -1.30 -5.57
CA ILE A 193 19.01 -1.46 -4.79
C ILE A 193 18.61 -2.93 -4.75
N ALA A 194 18.54 -3.58 -5.92
CA ALA A 194 18.24 -5.00 -6.05
C ALA A 194 19.53 -5.83 -6.13
N TRP A 195 19.39 -7.14 -5.94
CA TRP A 195 20.46 -8.11 -6.17
C TRP A 195 20.08 -9.10 -7.28
N PRO A 196 21.06 -9.58 -8.08
CA PRO A 196 22.51 -9.29 -7.98
C PRO A 196 22.89 -7.83 -8.23
N ASN A 197 23.85 -7.30 -7.46
CA ASN A 197 24.30 -5.91 -7.56
C ASN A 197 25.83 -5.88 -7.70
N PRO A 198 26.42 -5.27 -8.75
CA PRO A 198 27.86 -5.31 -9.00
C PRO A 198 28.75 -4.82 -7.85
N ALA A 199 28.25 -3.93 -6.98
CA ALA A 199 28.99 -3.45 -5.81
C ALA A 199 29.20 -4.54 -4.74
N MET A 200 28.41 -5.62 -4.75
CA MET A 200 28.59 -6.76 -3.84
C MET A 200 29.97 -7.41 -3.98
N TRP A 201 30.55 -7.42 -5.18
CA TRP A 201 31.86 -8.04 -5.46
C TRP A 201 33.01 -7.03 -5.49
N ARG A 202 32.74 -5.73 -5.34
CA ARG A 202 33.77 -4.67 -5.33
C ARG A 202 34.26 -4.34 -3.92
N ARG A 203 33.52 -4.74 -2.88
CA ARG A 203 34.00 -4.69 -1.50
C ARG A 203 34.85 -5.95 -1.28
N GLY A 204 36.16 -5.75 -1.13
CA GLY A 204 37.11 -6.83 -0.81
C GLY A 204 36.72 -7.60 0.46
N PRO A 205 37.35 -8.76 0.74
CA PRO A 205 36.99 -9.56 1.90
C PRO A 205 37.15 -8.73 3.17
N PHE A 206 36.15 -8.86 4.05
CA PHE A 206 36.08 -8.23 5.37
C PHE A 206 37.39 -8.37 6.16
#